data_AF-A0A3M6ULY2-F1
#
_entry.id   AF-A0A3M6ULY2-F1
#
_cell.length_a   1.000
_cell.length_b   1.000
_cell.length_c   1.000
_cell.angle_alpha   90.00
_cell.angle_beta   90.00
_cell.angle_gamma   90.00
#
_symmetry.space_group_name_H-M   'P 1'
#
loop_
_entity.id
_entity.type
_entity.pdbx_description
1 polymer ?
#
loop_
_entity_poly.entity_id
_entity_poly.type
_entity_poly.pdbx_seq_one_letter_code
_entity_poly.pdbx_strand_id
1 'polypeptide(L)'
;MAAIHEVAPDALPYYDQGYDDPGVREMVNQLVEEETRRYRPTKNYLDFLATPDFEAFETPILKKEFERISKRQPMDLLSMKSWVGLVTKNYEIERACAELEAELERLKQES
;
A
#
# COMPACT_ATOMS: atom_id res chain seq x y z
N MET A 1 29.14 23.34 -29.12
CA MET A 1 28.24 22.71 -28.14
C MET A 1 28.31 23.54 -26.87
N ALA A 2 27.24 24.27 -26.53
CA ALA A 2 27.23 25.08 -25.31
C ALA A 2 27.29 24.14 -24.11
N ALA A 3 28.26 24.34 -23.23
CA ALA A 3 28.29 23.65 -21.95
C ALA A 3 27.00 24.03 -21.20
N ILE A 4 26.14 23.05 -20.95
CA ILE A 4 25.04 23.17 -20.00
C ILE A 4 25.68 23.49 -18.64
N HIS A 5 25.62 24.75 -18.25
CA HIS A 5 25.99 25.17 -16.91
C HIS A 5 24.88 24.69 -15.98
N GLU A 6 25.06 23.50 -15.42
CA GLU A 6 24.18 22.96 -14.39
C GLU A 6 24.39 23.81 -13.14
N VAL A 7 23.54 24.83 -12.98
CA VAL A 7 23.50 25.63 -11.76
C VAL A 7 22.99 24.73 -10.66
N ALA A 8 23.89 24.25 -9.81
CA ALA A 8 23.52 23.49 -8.62
C ALA A 8 22.67 24.40 -7.72
N PRO A 9 21.45 23.99 -7.35
CA PRO A 9 20.66 24.76 -6.39
C PRO A 9 21.37 24.78 -5.04
N ASP A 10 21.59 25.99 -4.51
CA ASP A 10 22.17 26.22 -3.18
C ASP A 10 21.04 26.33 -2.15
N ALA A 11 21.07 25.47 -1.15
CA ALA A 11 20.15 25.45 -0.01
C ALA A 11 20.79 24.59 1.07
N LEU A 12 21.55 25.20 1.99
CA LEU A 12 22.39 24.49 2.96
C LEU A 12 21.68 24.41 4.33
N PRO A 13 21.09 23.26 4.70
CA PRO A 13 20.26 23.17 5.90
C PRO A 13 21.01 23.49 7.20
N TYR A 14 22.33 23.24 7.22
CA TYR A 14 23.15 23.47 8.41
C TYR A 14 23.72 24.88 8.52
N TYR A 15 23.75 25.63 7.42
CA TYR A 15 24.26 27.00 7.40
C TYR A 15 23.12 28.01 7.60
N ASP A 16 21.96 27.72 7.01
CA ASP A 16 20.77 28.56 7.08
C ASP A 16 20.01 28.34 8.41
N GLN A 17 20.38 29.08 9.44
CA GLN A 17 19.83 28.92 10.80
C GLN A 17 18.37 29.42 10.98
N GLY A 18 17.85 30.20 10.02
CA GLY A 18 16.51 30.82 10.11
C GLY A 18 15.36 29.98 9.57
N TYR A 19 15.62 28.74 9.12
CA TYR A 19 14.56 27.85 8.60
C TYR A 19 13.54 27.44 9.66
N ASP A 20 13.98 27.32 10.91
CA ASP A 20 13.15 26.89 12.04
C ASP A 20 12.42 28.06 12.73
N ASP A 21 12.60 29.30 12.25
CA ASP A 21 11.92 30.46 12.82
C ASP A 21 10.40 30.34 12.64
N PRO A 22 9.60 30.63 13.69
CA PRO A 22 8.15 30.51 13.64
C PRO A 22 7.55 31.33 12.49
N GLY A 23 6.74 30.71 11.64
CA GLY A 23 6.06 31.39 10.53
C GLY A 23 6.80 31.36 9.19
N VAL A 24 8.10 31.00 9.17
CA VAL A 24 8.87 30.96 7.91
C VAL A 24 8.33 29.89 6.96
N ARG A 25 8.04 28.70 7.49
CA ARG A 25 7.48 27.60 6.69
C ARG A 25 6.10 27.93 6.14
N GLU A 26 5.25 28.57 6.95
CA GLU A 26 3.92 29.02 6.54
C GLU A 26 4.00 30.06 5.42
N MET A 27 4.89 31.05 5.57
CA MET A 27 5.14 32.07 4.55
C MET A 27 5.62 31.43 3.24
N VAL A 28 6.59 30.52 3.29
CA VAL A 28 7.11 29.84 2.09
C VAL A 28 6.01 29.01 1.41
N ASN A 29 5.20 28.28 2.18
CA ASN A 29 4.10 27.51 1.62
C ASN A 29 3.07 28.39 0.90
N GLN A 30 2.75 29.58 1.46
CA GLN A 30 1.86 30.54 0.81
C GLN A 30 2.42 31.01 -0.53
N LEU A 31 3.72 31.35 -0.58
CA LEU A 31 4.39 31.77 -1.82
C LEU A 31 4.36 30.64 -2.87
N VAL A 32 4.61 29.39 -2.47
CA VAL A 32 4.54 28.23 -3.36
C VAL A 32 3.11 28.02 -3.87
N GLU A 33 2.10 28.16 -3.01
CA GLU A 33 0.69 28.01 -3.39
C GLU A 33 0.26 29.07 -4.42
N GLU A 34 0.67 30.32 -4.23
CA GLU A 34 0.38 31.41 -5.18
C GLU A 34 0.97 31.13 -6.57
N GLU A 35 2.19 30.62 -6.63
CA GLU A 35 2.86 30.28 -7.89
C GLU A 35 2.27 29.02 -8.54
N THR A 36 2.00 27.97 -7.78
CA THR A 36 1.36 26.74 -8.29
C THR A 36 -0.07 26.98 -8.79
N ARG A 37 -0.78 27.99 -8.24
CA ARG A 37 -2.07 28.43 -8.79
C ARG A 37 -1.92 29.12 -10.15
N ARG A 38 -0.85 29.89 -10.33
CA ARG A 38 -0.54 30.60 -11.60
C ARG A 38 -0.07 29.64 -12.68
N TYR A 39 0.79 28.69 -12.31
CA TYR A 39 1.39 27.71 -13.21
C TYR A 39 0.97 26.30 -12.82
N ARG A 40 -0.11 25.81 -13.44
CA ARG A 40 -0.52 24.42 -13.24
C ARG A 40 0.57 23.47 -13.75
N PRO A 41 0.99 22.47 -12.96
CA PRO A 41 1.95 21.47 -13.42
C PRO A 41 1.47 20.81 -14.72
N THR A 42 2.29 20.86 -15.77
CA THR A 42 1.96 20.32 -17.10
C THR A 42 2.53 18.92 -17.34
N LYS A 43 3.47 18.48 -16.49
CA LYS A 43 4.10 17.16 -16.55
C LYS A 43 3.86 16.45 -15.23
N ASN A 44 3.37 15.22 -15.31
CA ASN A 44 3.27 14.39 -14.14
C ASN A 44 4.65 13.78 -13.87
N TYR A 45 5.21 14.12 -12.72
CA TYR A 45 6.53 13.66 -12.31
C TYR A 45 6.55 12.15 -12.02
N LEU A 46 5.41 11.45 -12.05
CA LEU A 46 5.30 10.00 -11.91
C LEU A 46 5.14 9.28 -13.25
N ASP A 47 5.12 9.99 -14.39
CA ASP A 47 4.86 9.39 -15.71
C ASP A 47 5.93 8.36 -16.14
N PHE A 48 7.13 8.43 -15.57
CA PHE A 48 8.19 7.46 -15.84
C PHE A 48 8.00 6.14 -15.08
N LEU A 49 7.10 6.12 -14.09
CA LEU A 49 6.81 4.92 -13.31
C LEU A 49 5.72 4.10 -14.01
N ALA A 50 5.82 2.78 -13.87
CA ALA A 50 4.73 1.91 -14.29
C ALA A 50 3.46 2.25 -13.48
N THR A 51 2.30 2.19 -14.12
CA THR A 51 1.02 2.31 -13.43
C THR A 51 0.93 1.20 -12.37
N PRO A 52 0.77 1.54 -11.08
CA PRO A 52 0.67 0.54 -10.04
C PRO A 52 -0.58 -0.32 -10.28
N ASP A 53 -0.40 -1.64 -10.17
CA ASP A 53 -1.52 -2.58 -10.18
C ASP A 53 -2.15 -2.60 -8.79
N PHE A 54 -3.29 -1.92 -8.66
CA PHE A 54 -4.06 -1.88 -7.42
C PHE A 54 -4.82 -3.19 -7.16
N GLU A 55 -4.98 -4.05 -8.15
CA GLU A 55 -5.71 -5.32 -8.05
C GLU A 55 -4.79 -6.53 -7.80
N ALA A 56 -3.47 -6.33 -7.73
CA ALA A 56 -2.48 -7.42 -7.63
C ALA A 56 -2.74 -8.41 -6.48
N PHE A 57 -3.36 -7.94 -5.39
CA PHE A 57 -3.69 -8.75 -4.22
C PHE A 57 -5.21 -8.95 -4.03
N GLU A 58 -6.01 -8.57 -5.02
CA GLU A 58 -7.45 -8.75 -4.97
C GLU A 58 -7.84 -10.19 -5.27
N THR A 59 -8.18 -10.92 -4.21
CA THR A 59 -8.76 -12.26 -4.36
C THR A 59 -10.22 -12.19 -4.83
N PRO A 60 -10.75 -13.22 -5.50
CA PRO A 60 -12.16 -13.27 -5.89
C PRO A 60 -13.14 -13.07 -4.71
N ILE A 61 -12.76 -13.53 -3.51
CA ILE A 61 -13.53 -13.34 -2.28
C ILE A 61 -13.54 -11.85 -1.90
N LEU A 62 -12.39 -11.20 -1.95
CA LEU A 62 -12.26 -9.79 -1.59
C LEU A 62 -13.05 -8.89 -2.56
N LYS A 63 -12.99 -9.15 -3.87
CA LYS A 63 -13.80 -8.45 -4.89
C LYS A 63 -15.30 -8.55 -4.57
N LYS A 64 -15.78 -9.76 -4.25
CA LYS A 64 -17.17 -10.00 -3.87
C LYS A 64 -17.57 -9.24 -2.60
N GLU A 65 -16.70 -9.22 -1.59
CA GLU A 65 -16.98 -8.50 -0.34
C GLU A 65 -16.98 -6.98 -0.52
N PHE A 66 -16.09 -6.44 -1.35
CA PHE A 66 -16.12 -5.02 -1.71
C PHE A 66 -17.42 -4.64 -2.42
N GLU A 67 -17.92 -5.47 -3.33
CA GLU A 67 -19.23 -5.25 -3.95
C GLU A 67 -20.39 -5.30 -2.95
N ARG A 68 -20.34 -6.23 -1.99
CA ARG A 68 -21.36 -6.33 -0.93
C ARG A 68 -21.38 -5.05 -0.08
N ILE A 69 -20.20 -4.56 0.31
CA ILE A 69 -20.04 -3.36 1.15
C ILE A 69 -20.47 -2.10 0.38
N SER A 70 -20.09 -1.96 -0.90
CA SER A 70 -20.48 -0.80 -1.72
C SER A 70 -22.00 -0.72 -1.90
N LYS A 71 -22.67 -1.87 -2.01
CA LYS A 71 -24.14 -2.00 -2.05
C LYS A 71 -24.80 -1.90 -0.66
N ARG A 72 -24.02 -1.72 0.41
CA ARG A 72 -24.47 -1.68 1.81
C ARG A 72 -25.32 -2.89 2.21
N GLN A 73 -25.05 -4.04 1.60
CA GLN A 73 -25.78 -5.26 1.89
C GLN A 73 -25.28 -5.84 3.22
N PRO A 74 -26.18 -6.33 4.10
CA PRO A 74 -25.77 -7.01 5.32
C PRO A 74 -25.04 -8.32 4.98
N MET A 75 -24.30 -8.87 5.94
CA MET A 75 -23.66 -10.18 5.78
C MET A 75 -24.71 -11.29 5.79
N ASP A 76 -24.48 -12.33 5.00
CA ASP A 76 -25.34 -13.52 5.03
C ASP A 76 -25.27 -14.21 6.40
N LEU A 77 -26.42 -14.64 6.89
CA LEU A 77 -26.50 -15.42 8.13
C LEU A 77 -25.88 -16.80 7.92
N LEU A 78 -25.14 -17.26 8.94
CA LEU A 78 -24.53 -18.58 8.89
C LEU A 78 -25.59 -19.67 9.02
N SER A 79 -25.92 -20.32 7.90
CA SER A 79 -26.83 -21.46 7.90
C SER A 79 -26.19 -22.69 8.54
N MET A 80 -27.00 -23.61 9.08
CA MET A 80 -26.52 -24.87 9.63
C MET A 80 -25.71 -25.69 8.61
N LYS A 81 -26.16 -25.71 7.34
CA LYS A 81 -25.45 -26.40 6.25
C LYS A 81 -24.06 -25.80 6.01
N SER A 82 -23.97 -24.47 6.01
CA SER A 82 -22.70 -23.74 5.85
C SER A 82 -21.77 -23.98 7.04
N TRP A 83 -22.31 -23.98 8.26
CA TRP A 83 -21.56 -24.27 9.49
C TRP A 83 -20.97 -25.68 9.47
N VAL A 84 -21.76 -26.71 9.13
CA VAL A 84 -21.27 -28.08 8.99
C VAL A 84 -20.14 -28.15 7.98
N GLY A 85 -20.30 -27.52 6.80
CA GLY A 85 -19.26 -27.47 5.79
C GLY A 85 -17.97 -26.78 6.25
N LEU A 86 -18.06 -25.72 7.05
CA LEU A 86 -16.89 -25.05 7.64
C LEU A 86 -16.19 -25.95 8.66
N VAL A 87 -16.94 -26.59 9.56
CA VAL A 87 -16.38 -27.49 10.56
C VAL A 87 -15.68 -28.69 9.90
N THR A 88 -16.27 -29.26 8.84
CA THR A 88 -15.61 -30.33 8.07
C THR A 88 -14.30 -29.87 7.46
N LYS A 89 -14.27 -28.69 6.82
CA LYS A 89 -13.03 -28.15 6.26
C LYS A 89 -11.98 -27.85 7.33
N ASN A 90 -12.39 -27.34 8.48
CA ASN A 90 -11.45 -27.10 9.60
C ASN A 90 -10.82 -28.42 10.04
N TYR A 91 -11.60 -29.49 10.15
CA TYR A 91 -11.07 -30.82 10.48
C TYR A 91 -10.11 -31.36 9.41
N GLU A 92 -10.42 -31.17 8.13
CA GLU A 92 -9.51 -31.55 7.02
C GLU A 92 -8.18 -30.79 7.09
N ILE A 93 -8.21 -29.50 7.42
CA ILE A 93 -7.01 -28.67 7.59
C ILE A 93 -6.20 -29.16 8.80
N GLU A 94 -6.85 -29.40 9.94
CA GLU A 94 -6.16 -29.92 11.14
C GLU A 94 -5.46 -31.25 10.86
N ARG A 95 -6.12 -32.15 10.12
CA ARG A 95 -5.50 -33.41 9.70
C ARG A 95 -4.29 -33.19 8.80
N ALA A 96 -4.41 -32.31 7.80
CA ALA A 96 -3.30 -32.00 6.90
C ALA A 96 -2.12 -31.35 7.63
N CYS A 97 -2.38 -30.47 8.61
CA CYS A 97 -1.33 -29.89 9.45
C CYS A 97 -0.61 -30.98 10.26
N ALA A 98 -1.35 -31.89 10.89
CA ALA A 98 -0.75 -32.98 11.66
C ALA A 98 0.13 -33.91 10.80
N GLU A 99 -0.30 -34.21 9.56
CA GLU A 99 0.50 -34.99 8.60
C GLU A 99 1.80 -34.26 8.21
N LEU A 100 1.71 -32.95 7.93
CA LEU A 100 2.88 -32.12 7.59
C LEU A 100 3.86 -32.01 8.77
N GLU A 101 3.35 -31.84 9.99
CA GLU A 101 4.17 -31.79 11.20
C GLU A 101 4.92 -33.09 11.44
N ALA A 102 4.27 -34.24 11.24
CA ALA A 102 4.90 -35.55 11.36
C ALA A 102 6.02 -35.75 10.32
N GLU A 103 5.80 -35.30 9.08
CA GLU A 103 6.83 -35.40 8.03
C GLU A 103 8.02 -34.46 8.30
N LEU A 104 7.77 -33.24 8.78
CA LEU A 104 8.83 -32.33 9.21
C LEU A 104 9.67 -32.93 10.35
N GLU A 105 9.04 -33.63 11.29
CA GLU A 105 9.75 -34.28 12.39
C GLU A 105 10.61 -35.46 11.90
N ARG A 106 10.09 -36.27 10.97
CA ARG A 106 10.89 -37.33 10.33
C ARG A 106 12.11 -36.79 9.61
N LEU A 107 11.94 -35.75 8.80
CA LEU A 107 13.04 -35.12 8.07
C LEU A 107 14.09 -34.50 9.01
N LYS A 108 13.68 -33.99 10.17
CA LYS A 108 14.62 -33.49 11.19
C LYS A 108 15.42 -34.62 11.86
N GLN A 109 14.83 -35.79 12.04
CA GLN A 109 15.53 -36.95 12.62
C GLN A 109 16.47 -37.63 11.63
N GLU A 110 16.21 -37.48 10.32
CA GLU A 110 17.04 -37.98 9.22
C GLU A 110 18.20 -37.02 8.85
N SER A 111 18.22 -35.80 9.40
CA SER A 111 19.30 -34.80 9.26
C SER A 111 20.25 -34.78 10.45
#